data_AF-A0A0F5K432-F1
#
_entry.id   AF-A0A0F5K432-F1
#
_cell.length_a   1.000
_cell.length_b   1.000
_cell.length_c   1.000
_cell.angle_alpha   90.00
_cell.angle_beta   90.00
_cell.angle_gamma   90.00
#
_symmetry.space_group_name_H-M   'P 1'
#
loop_
_entity.id
_entity.type
_entity.pdbx_description
1 polymer ?
#
loop_
_entity_poly.entity_id
_entity_poly.type
_entity_poly.pdbx_seq_one_letter_code
_entity_poly.pdbx_strand_id
1 'polypeptide(L)'
;MPSVLHEIGQVIVKEFSDLHDASQWTELLIRLLVAIALSGAIGYERESRQSAAGLRTHMLVGLGAAMFVLMPLQSGMTIVDMSRVLQGLIAGIGFLGAGAIIKIDKDRAIHGLTTAASLWLTAAVGVAAGMGREATAVTSAILALIILSFMRRFKDHADSDET
;
A
#
# COMPACT_ATOMS: atom_id res chain seq x y z
N MET A 1 33.70 6.31 34.75
CA MET A 1 32.51 5.61 34.27
C MET A 1 31.51 6.67 33.83
N PRO A 2 31.11 6.75 32.54
CA PRO A 2 30.00 7.62 32.18
C PRO A 2 28.81 7.28 33.07
N SER A 3 28.09 8.29 33.56
CA SER A 3 26.89 8.04 34.36
C SER A 3 25.89 7.24 33.52
N VAL A 4 25.20 6.27 34.11
CA VAL A 4 24.18 5.44 33.42
C VAL A 4 23.18 6.31 32.62
N LEU A 5 22.85 7.50 33.11
CA LEU A 5 21.99 8.48 32.40
C LEU A 5 22.57 8.97 31.08
N HIS A 6 23.89 9.14 30.99
CA HIS A 6 24.58 9.54 29.77
C HIS A 6 24.61 8.41 28.75
N GLU A 7 24.79 7.17 29.21
CA GLU A 7 24.77 5.98 28.37
C GLU A 7 23.36 5.73 27.81
N ILE A 8 22.33 5.83 28.65
CA ILE A 8 20.92 5.76 28.21
C ILE A 8 20.62 6.88 27.19
N GLY A 9 21.04 8.12 27.47
CA GLY A 9 20.84 9.24 26.56
C GLY A 9 21.50 9.02 25.20
N GLN A 10 22.73 8.51 25.18
CA GLN A 10 23.43 8.19 23.93
C GLN A 10 22.76 7.06 23.16
N VAL A 11 22.28 6.01 23.84
CA VAL A 11 21.53 4.93 23.20
C VAL A 11 20.23 5.45 22.59
N ILE A 12 19.46 6.25 23.32
CA ILE A 12 18.23 6.87 22.79
C ILE A 12 18.54 7.71 21.56
N VAL A 13 19.51 8.63 21.63
CA VAL A 13 19.87 9.47 20.49
C VAL A 13 20.33 8.62 19.30
N LYS A 14 21.07 7.53 19.56
CA LYS A 14 21.54 6.61 18.53
C LYS A 14 20.37 5.90 17.82
N GLU A 15 19.41 5.36 18.58
CA GLU A 15 18.21 4.69 18.06
C GLU A 15 17.29 5.65 17.27
N PHE A 16 17.28 6.95 17.59
CA PHE A 16 16.53 7.95 16.80
C PHE A 16 17.37 8.59 15.68
N SER A 17 18.66 8.20 15.55
CA SER A 17 19.57 8.71 14.52
C SER A 17 19.75 7.78 13.32
N ASP A 18 18.92 6.74 13.20
CA ASP A 18 18.91 5.75 12.10
C ASP A 18 19.05 6.37 10.70
N LEU A 19 18.59 7.62 10.54
CA LEU A 19 18.71 8.41 9.32
C LEU A 19 19.74 9.52 9.55
N HIS A 20 20.99 9.22 9.17
CA HIS A 20 22.16 10.07 9.41
C HIS A 20 22.26 11.27 8.44
N ASP A 21 21.48 11.28 7.34
CA ASP A 21 21.55 12.30 6.28
C ASP A 21 20.16 12.87 5.93
N ALA A 22 20.08 14.19 5.72
CA ALA A 22 18.87 14.89 5.28
C ALA A 22 18.34 14.35 3.94
N SER A 23 19.23 13.85 3.07
CA SER A 23 18.83 13.19 1.82
C SER A 23 18.01 11.93 2.08
N GLN A 24 18.44 11.09 3.02
CA GLN A 24 17.74 9.84 3.37
C GLN A 24 16.37 10.10 3.99
N TRP A 25 16.26 11.12 4.85
CA TRP A 25 14.98 11.60 5.38
C TRP A 25 14.03 12.05 4.28
N THR A 26 14.55 12.81 3.32
CA THR A 26 13.76 13.33 2.19
C THR A 26 13.25 12.19 1.32
N GLU A 27 14.12 11.25 0.96
CA GLU A 27 13.74 10.06 0.18
C GLU A 27 12.69 9.20 0.90
N LEU A 28 12.88 8.95 2.20
CA LEU A 28 11.91 8.22 3.01
C LEU A 28 10.55 8.90 2.95
N LEU A 29 10.49 10.19 3.28
CA LEU A 29 9.24 10.94 3.33
C LEU A 29 8.54 10.98 1.97
N ILE A 30 9.28 11.25 0.89
CA ILE A 30 8.70 11.28 -0.45
C ILE A 30 8.10 9.92 -0.82
N ARG A 31 8.84 8.83 -0.63
CA ARG A 31 8.35 7.48 -0.99
C ARG A 31 7.11 7.10 -0.20
N LEU A 32 7.07 7.38 1.11
CA LEU A 32 5.91 7.09 1.94
C LEU A 32 4.71 7.98 1.60
N LEU A 33 4.92 9.27 1.33
CA LEU A 33 3.85 10.19 0.91
C LEU A 33 3.27 9.80 -0.45
N VAL A 34 4.12 9.41 -1.42
CA VAL A 34 3.68 8.89 -2.72
C VAL A 34 2.86 7.61 -2.52
N ALA A 35 3.33 6.67 -1.70
CA ALA A 35 2.59 5.45 -1.39
C ALA A 35 1.20 5.76 -0.80
N ILE A 36 1.12 6.67 0.18
CA ILE A 36 -0.14 7.09 0.82
C ILE A 36 -1.05 7.77 -0.19
N ALA A 37 -0.55 8.72 -0.98
CA ALA A 37 -1.35 9.51 -1.90
C ALA A 37 -1.95 8.65 -3.01
N LEU A 38 -1.14 7.80 -3.66
CA LEU A 38 -1.60 6.94 -4.75
C LEU A 38 -2.55 5.85 -4.26
N SER A 39 -2.22 5.21 -3.14
CA SER A 39 -3.10 4.21 -2.52
C SER A 39 -4.40 4.85 -2.03
N GLY A 40 -4.31 6.07 -1.53
CA GLY A 40 -5.45 6.88 -1.14
C GLY A 40 -6.37 7.18 -2.33
N ALA A 41 -5.82 7.55 -3.48
CA ALA A 41 -6.61 7.77 -4.68
C ALA A 41 -7.42 6.52 -5.09
N ILE A 42 -6.78 5.33 -5.06
CA ILE A 42 -7.46 4.06 -5.29
C ILE A 42 -8.55 3.84 -4.23
N GLY A 43 -8.19 4.00 -2.95
CA GLY A 43 -9.11 3.79 -1.84
C GLY A 43 -10.31 4.74 -1.82
N TYR A 44 -10.15 5.98 -2.28
CA TYR A 44 -11.22 6.96 -2.42
C TYR A 44 -12.26 6.48 -3.44
N GLU A 45 -11.81 5.98 -4.59
CA GLU A 45 -12.70 5.39 -5.57
C GLU A 45 -13.38 4.12 -5.03
N ARG A 46 -12.73 3.35 -4.16
CA ARG A 46 -13.39 2.20 -3.51
C ARG A 46 -14.43 2.63 -2.47
N GLU A 47 -14.13 3.65 -1.66
CA GLU A 47 -15.04 4.17 -0.63
C GLU A 47 -16.27 4.86 -1.24
N SER A 48 -16.10 5.62 -2.33
CA SER A 48 -17.21 6.22 -3.08
C SER A 48 -18.19 5.18 -3.64
N ARG A 49 -17.73 3.94 -3.81
CA ARG A 49 -18.50 2.77 -4.26
C ARG A 49 -19.05 1.92 -3.12
N GLN A 50 -18.97 2.40 -1.87
CA GLN A 50 -19.36 1.66 -0.66
C GLN A 50 -18.69 0.28 -0.58
N SER A 51 -17.46 0.17 -1.10
CA SER A 51 -16.70 -1.09 -1.05
C SER A 51 -16.35 -1.44 0.40
N ALA A 52 -16.20 -2.74 0.68
CA ALA A 52 -15.87 -3.22 2.03
C ALA A 52 -14.54 -2.67 2.58
N ALA A 53 -13.58 -2.38 1.71
CA ALA A 53 -12.36 -1.65 2.07
C ALA A 53 -12.32 -0.31 1.32
N GLY A 54 -12.23 0.78 2.08
CA GLY A 54 -12.24 2.15 1.57
C GLY A 54 -10.89 2.85 1.68
N LEU A 55 -10.92 4.18 1.79
CA LEU A 55 -9.75 5.06 1.75
C LEU A 55 -8.67 4.70 2.77
N ARG A 56 -9.06 4.62 4.05
CA ARG A 56 -8.12 4.36 5.16
C ARG A 56 -7.40 3.02 5.00
N THR A 57 -8.12 1.97 4.60
CA THR A 57 -7.55 0.64 4.42
C THR A 57 -6.51 0.65 3.30
N HIS A 58 -6.80 1.28 2.17
CA HIS A 58 -5.86 1.34 1.05
C HIS A 58 -4.61 2.16 1.40
N MET A 59 -4.77 3.32 2.05
CA MET A 59 -3.63 4.13 2.53
C MET A 59 -2.71 3.32 3.45
N LEU A 60 -3.25 2.60 4.42
CA LEU A 60 -2.46 1.77 5.35
C LEU A 60 -1.77 0.60 4.66
N VAL A 61 -2.45 -0.07 3.72
CA VAL A 61 -1.85 -1.16 2.93
C VAL A 61 -0.69 -0.66 2.08
N GLY A 62 -0.87 0.46 1.37
CA GLY A 62 0.18 1.07 0.57
C GLY A 62 1.38 1.53 1.39
N LEU A 63 1.11 2.21 2.52
CA LEU A 63 2.15 2.65 3.45
C LEU A 63 2.95 1.47 4.02
N GLY A 64 2.26 0.45 4.54
CA GLY A 64 2.91 -0.74 5.08
C GLY A 64 3.74 -1.49 4.04
N ALA A 65 3.20 -1.64 2.83
CA ALA A 65 3.92 -2.27 1.73
C ALA A 65 5.17 -1.49 1.32
N ALA A 66 5.11 -0.16 1.30
CA ALA A 66 6.27 0.69 1.05
C ALA A 66 7.34 0.52 2.15
N MET A 67 6.95 0.50 3.41
CA MET A 67 7.88 0.31 4.54
C MET A 67 8.60 -1.04 4.47
N PHE A 68 7.88 -2.13 4.15
CA PHE A 68 8.46 -3.47 4.11
C PHE A 68 9.56 -3.64 3.06
N VAL A 69 9.56 -2.85 1.99
CA VAL A 69 10.64 -2.87 0.99
C VAL A 69 11.66 -1.77 1.21
N LEU A 70 11.24 -0.61 1.72
CA LEU A 70 12.12 0.53 1.91
C LEU A 70 13.14 0.27 3.01
N MET A 71 12.73 -0.24 4.17
CA MET A 71 13.64 -0.45 5.30
C MET A 71 14.77 -1.43 4.97
N PRO A 72 14.52 -2.61 4.37
CA PRO A 72 15.60 -3.52 4.04
C PRO A 72 16.49 -3.00 2.90
N LEU A 73 15.93 -2.24 1.94
CA LEU A 73 16.75 -1.59 0.91
C LEU A 73 17.73 -0.59 1.51
N GLN A 74 17.29 0.23 2.47
CA GLN A 74 18.17 1.17 3.16
C GLN A 74 19.22 0.49 4.03
N SER A 75 18.94 -0.72 4.53
CA SER A 75 19.93 -1.55 5.24
C SER A 75 20.89 -2.30 4.31
N GLY A 76 20.86 -2.04 3.00
CA GLY A 76 21.76 -2.66 2.02
C GLY A 76 21.35 -4.08 1.58
N MET A 77 20.10 -4.49 1.79
CA MET A 77 19.60 -5.79 1.32
C MET A 77 19.66 -5.87 -0.20
N THR A 78 20.13 -7.01 -0.72
CA THR A 78 20.19 -7.22 -2.17
C THR A 78 18.79 -7.41 -2.77
N ILE A 79 18.65 -7.17 -4.08
CA ILE A 79 17.39 -7.42 -4.79
C ILE A 79 17.00 -8.92 -4.75
N VAL A 80 18.00 -9.82 -4.70
CA VAL A 80 17.75 -11.26 -4.60
C VAL A 80 17.10 -11.58 -3.25
N ASP A 81 17.62 -11.03 -2.15
CA ASP A 81 17.03 -11.24 -0.81
C ASP A 81 15.66 -10.55 -0.67
N MET A 82 15.48 -9.41 -1.34
CA MET A 82 14.21 -8.68 -1.40
C MET A 82 13.07 -9.55 -1.97
N SER A 83 13.37 -10.50 -2.86
CA SER A 83 12.35 -11.43 -3.39
C SER A 83 11.62 -12.20 -2.29
N ARG A 84 12.30 -12.54 -1.18
CA ARG A 84 11.71 -13.26 -0.03
C ARG A 84 10.77 -12.36 0.76
N VAL A 85 11.15 -11.10 0.93
CA VAL A 85 10.29 -10.07 1.56
C VAL A 85 9.03 -9.88 0.72
N LEU A 86 9.18 -9.74 -0.60
CA LEU A 86 8.06 -9.62 -1.53
C LEU A 86 7.16 -10.86 -1.52
N GLN A 87 7.72 -12.07 -1.47
CA GLN A 87 6.94 -13.29 -1.37
C GLN A 87 6.09 -13.32 -0.09
N GLY A 88 6.68 -12.94 1.05
CA GLY A 88 5.96 -12.84 2.32
C GLY A 88 4.86 -11.78 2.29
N LEU A 89 5.15 -10.61 1.71
CA LEU A 89 4.19 -9.52 1.54
C LEU A 89 3.02 -9.94 0.64
N ILE A 90 3.27 -10.55 -0.52
CA ILE A 90 2.24 -11.03 -1.44
C ILE A 90 1.34 -12.07 -0.75
N ALA A 91 1.93 -12.99 0.01
CA ALA A 91 1.16 -13.98 0.77
C ALA A 91 0.29 -13.31 1.85
N GLY A 92 0.83 -12.34 2.60
CA GLY A 92 0.09 -11.60 3.63
C GLY A 92 -1.07 -10.79 3.07
N ILE A 93 -0.88 -10.14 1.91
CA ILE A 93 -1.97 -9.42 1.23
C ILE A 93 -3.04 -10.39 0.70
N GLY A 94 -2.65 -11.61 0.31
CA GLY A 94 -3.59 -12.68 -0.02
C GLY A 94 -4.56 -12.99 1.13
N PHE A 95 -4.09 -12.98 2.38
CA PHE A 95 -4.94 -13.16 3.56
C PHE A 95 -5.94 -12.01 3.76
N LEU A 96 -5.50 -10.74 3.59
CA LEU A 96 -6.41 -9.59 3.62
C LEU A 96 -7.45 -9.65 2.50
N GLY A 97 -7.04 -10.08 1.31
CA GLY A 97 -7.92 -10.30 0.16
C GLY A 97 -8.98 -11.37 0.44
N ALA A 98 -8.58 -12.51 1.01
CA ALA A 98 -9.51 -13.54 1.45
C ALA A 98 -10.51 -13.00 2.48
N GLY A 99 -10.04 -12.24 3.48
CA GLY A 99 -10.91 -11.57 4.46
C GLY A 99 -11.91 -10.58 3.83
N ALA A 100 -11.51 -9.89 2.75
CA ALA A 100 -12.39 -8.98 2.00
C ALA A 100 -13.44 -9.71 1.13
N ILE A 101 -13.18 -10.97 0.74
CA ILE A 101 -14.09 -11.79 -0.07
C ILE A 101 -15.19 -12.46 0.78
N ILE A 102 -14.89 -12.78 2.05
CA ILE A 102 -15.82 -13.49 2.95
C ILE A 102 -16.84 -12.51 3.54
N LYS A 103 -17.61 -11.83 2.69
CA LYS A 103 -18.83 -11.13 3.09
C LYS A 103 -20.00 -12.08 2.80
N ILE A 104 -20.34 -12.90 3.79
CA ILE A 104 -21.47 -13.83 3.72
C ILE A 104 -22.74 -13.00 3.92
N ASP A 105 -23.38 -12.60 2.83
CA ASP A 105 -24.77 -12.18 2.89
C ASP A 105 -25.69 -13.41 2.83
N LYS A 106 -26.96 -13.23 3.19
CA LYS A 106 -27.96 -14.30 3.33
C LYS A 106 -28.15 -15.17 2.08
N ASP A 107 -27.74 -14.67 0.92
CA ASP A 107 -28.02 -15.25 -0.40
C ASP A 107 -26.91 -16.19 -0.93
N ARG A 108 -25.87 -16.49 -0.12
CA ARG A 108 -24.71 -17.32 -0.50
C ARG A 108 -23.89 -16.79 -1.70
N ALA A 109 -24.08 -15.54 -2.08
CA ALA A 109 -23.29 -14.90 -3.15
C ALA A 109 -21.90 -14.48 -2.63
N ILE A 110 -20.86 -14.70 -3.44
CA ILE A 110 -19.48 -14.26 -3.13
C ILE A 110 -19.37 -12.76 -3.46
N HIS A 111 -19.06 -11.95 -2.46
CA HIS A 111 -18.83 -10.51 -2.62
C HIS A 111 -17.35 -10.15 -2.42
N GLY A 112 -16.96 -8.93 -2.75
CA GLY A 112 -15.65 -8.40 -2.37
C GLY A 112 -14.46 -8.80 -3.25
N LEU A 113 -14.66 -9.55 -4.35
CA LEU A 113 -13.60 -9.89 -5.31
C LEU A 113 -12.81 -8.65 -5.81
N THR A 114 -13.52 -7.60 -6.23
CA THR A 114 -12.87 -6.35 -6.67
C THR A 114 -12.15 -5.63 -5.54
N THR A 115 -12.64 -5.74 -4.30
CA THR A 115 -11.99 -5.16 -3.12
C THR A 115 -10.69 -5.91 -2.81
N ALA A 116 -10.69 -7.24 -2.88
CA ALA A 116 -9.49 -8.04 -2.73
C ALA A 116 -8.45 -7.71 -3.81
N ALA A 117 -8.89 -7.63 -5.08
CA ALA A 117 -8.02 -7.24 -6.19
C ALA A 117 -7.46 -5.82 -6.04
N SER A 118 -8.27 -4.86 -5.57
CA SER A 118 -7.81 -3.47 -5.37
C SER A 118 -6.80 -3.38 -4.23
N LEU A 119 -7.00 -4.10 -3.12
CA LEU A 119 -6.01 -4.19 -2.03
C LEU A 119 -4.70 -4.82 -2.50
N TRP A 120 -4.78 -5.88 -3.31
CA TRP A 120 -3.61 -6.53 -3.89
C TRP A 120 -2.79 -5.56 -4.74
N LEU A 121 -3.44 -4.85 -5.66
CA LEU A 121 -2.78 -3.86 -6.50
C LEU A 121 -2.25 -2.66 -5.71
N THR A 122 -2.96 -2.25 -4.66
CA THR A 122 -2.53 -1.16 -3.76
C THR A 122 -1.22 -1.50 -3.06
N ALA A 123 -1.06 -2.74 -2.59
CA ALA A 123 0.20 -3.18 -2.02
C ALA A 123 1.34 -3.13 -3.04
N ALA A 124 1.08 -3.52 -4.30
CA ALA A 124 2.06 -3.41 -5.38
C ALA A 124 2.46 -1.95 -5.68
N VAL A 125 1.51 -1.01 -5.65
CA VAL A 125 1.78 0.44 -5.76
C VAL A 125 2.65 0.93 -4.60
N GLY A 126 2.34 0.50 -3.38
CA GLY A 126 3.15 0.78 -2.18
C GLY A 126 4.58 0.24 -2.30
N VAL A 127 4.74 -1.02 -2.76
CA VAL A 127 6.06 -1.61 -3.05
C VAL A 127 6.82 -0.78 -4.07
N ALA A 128 6.21 -0.42 -5.20
CA ALA A 128 6.86 0.38 -6.24
C ALA A 128 7.33 1.74 -5.69
N ALA A 129 6.51 2.41 -4.89
CA ALA A 129 6.87 3.65 -4.21
C ALA A 129 8.01 3.46 -3.20
N GLY A 130 7.96 2.43 -2.35
CA GLY A 130 9.01 2.12 -1.37
C GLY A 130 10.36 1.78 -2.01
N MET A 131 10.35 1.17 -3.19
CA MET A 131 11.55 0.90 -4.00
C MET A 131 12.12 2.15 -4.70
N GLY A 132 11.49 3.32 -4.59
CA GLY A 132 11.89 4.53 -5.30
C GLY A 132 11.58 4.47 -6.80
N ARG A 133 10.51 3.78 -7.19
CA ARG A 133 10.02 3.70 -8.58
C ARG A 133 8.70 4.47 -8.72
N GLU A 134 8.75 5.77 -8.45
CA GLU A 134 7.59 6.66 -8.36
C GLU A 134 6.82 6.69 -9.70
N ALA A 135 7.52 6.76 -10.83
CA ALA A 135 6.89 6.70 -12.15
C ALA A 135 6.12 5.39 -12.37
N THR A 136 6.66 4.26 -11.91
CA THR A 136 5.98 2.96 -11.96
C THR A 136 4.76 2.96 -11.04
N ALA A 137 4.90 3.45 -9.81
CA ALA A 137 3.80 3.55 -8.85
C ALA A 137 2.65 4.40 -9.39
N VAL A 138 2.95 5.60 -9.92
CA VAL A 138 1.98 6.53 -10.52
C VAL A 138 1.28 5.88 -11.71
N THR A 139 2.04 5.28 -12.62
CA THR A 139 1.47 4.63 -13.81
C THR A 139 0.54 3.48 -13.41
N SER A 140 0.96 2.63 -12.47
CA SER A 140 0.13 1.55 -11.95
C SER A 140 -1.14 2.05 -11.27
N ALA A 141 -1.08 3.13 -10.49
CA ALA A 141 -2.25 3.71 -9.84
C ALA A 141 -3.22 4.34 -10.85
N ILE A 142 -2.72 5.02 -11.89
CA ILE A 142 -3.57 5.55 -12.97
C ILE A 142 -4.28 4.41 -13.71
N LEU A 143 -3.55 3.35 -14.08
CA LEU A 143 -4.15 2.18 -14.73
C LEU A 143 -5.20 1.51 -13.82
N ALA A 144 -4.92 1.39 -12.52
CA ALA A 144 -5.88 0.89 -11.54
C ALA A 144 -7.18 1.71 -11.55
N LEU A 145 -7.06 3.03 -11.47
CA LEU A 145 -8.19 3.95 -11.47
C LEU A 145 -8.97 3.90 -12.78
N ILE A 146 -8.29 3.77 -13.93
CA ILE A 146 -8.95 3.57 -15.23
C ILE A 146 -9.76 2.28 -15.21
N ILE A 147 -9.17 1.16 -14.79
CA ILE A 147 -9.88 -0.13 -14.73
C ILE A 147 -11.11 -0.04 -13.81
N LEU A 148 -10.96 0.56 -12.63
CA LEU A 148 -12.04 0.73 -11.66
C LEU A 148 -13.13 1.69 -12.14
N SER A 149 -12.76 2.78 -12.84
CA SER A 149 -13.68 3.83 -13.27
C SER A 149 -14.34 3.57 -14.62
N PHE A 150 -13.69 2.83 -15.52
CA PHE A 150 -14.17 2.59 -16.89
C PHE A 150 -15.30 1.56 -16.91
N MET A 151 -15.22 0.51 -16.08
CA MET A 151 -16.30 -0.48 -15.93
C MET A 151 -17.62 0.13 -15.42
N ARG A 152 -17.55 1.23 -14.66
CA ARG A 152 -18.74 1.97 -14.24
C ARG A 152 -19.50 2.51 -15.46
N ARG A 153 -18.81 3.10 -16.43
CA ARG A 153 -19.49 3.79 -17.53
C ARG A 153 -20.34 2.83 -18.34
N PHE A 154 -19.90 1.59 -18.51
CA PHE A 154 -20.71 0.56 -19.18
C PHE A 154 -21.94 0.13 -18.36
N LYS A 155 -21.82 0.03 -17.04
CA LYS A 155 -22.96 -0.37 -16.21
C LYS A 155 -24.02 0.74 -16.13
N ASP A 156 -23.58 1.99 -15.99
CA ASP A 156 -24.50 3.14 -15.90
C ASP A 156 -25.23 3.40 -17.23
N HIS A 157 -24.62 3.10 -18.39
CA HIS A 157 -25.30 3.22 -19.70
C HIS A 157 -26.29 2.08 -19.96
N ALA A 158 -26.02 0.88 -19.44
CA ALA A 158 -26.95 -0.26 -19.59
C ALA A 158 -28.24 -0.06 -18.78
N ASP A 159 -28.16 0.51 -17.56
CA ASP A 159 -29.33 0.84 -16.74
C ASP A 159 -30.14 2.02 -17.33
N SER A 160 -29.51 2.95 -18.04
CA SER A 160 -30.21 4.09 -18.67
C SER A 160 -30.93 3.75 -19.97
N ASP A 161 -30.58 2.64 -20.63
CA ASP A 161 -31.26 2.15 -21.83
C ASP A 161 -32.47 1.24 -21.48
N GLU A 162 -32.61 0.80 -20.23
CA GLU A 162 -33.73 -0.01 -19.71
C GLU A 162 -34.86 0.78 -19.03
N THR A 163 -34.73 2.12 -18.88
CA THR A 163 -35.76 3.03 -18.32
C THR A 163 -36.31 4.00 -19.34
#